data_AF-A0AAV1BWU3-F1
#
_entry.id   AF-A0AAV1BWU3-F1
#
_cell.length_a   1.000
_cell.length_b   1.000
_cell.length_c   1.000
_cell.angle_alpha   90.00
_cell.angle_beta   90.00
_cell.angle_gamma   90.00
#
_symmetry.space_group_name_H-M   'P 1'
#
loop_
_entity.id
_entity.type
_entity.pdbx_description
1 polymer ?
#
loop_
_entity_poly.entity_id
_entity_poly.type
_entity_poly.pdbx_seq_one_letter_code
_entity_poly.pdbx_strand_id
1 'polypeptide(L)'
;MMCNWVEGAIIREEQGAYISSAEQSNVYAVFVDGSFYIQGENGRLVVFSLNSSGDFVFSRHDLQLPFESSSLEQIFLVGCGRDVLSVAVGKFFTWLKVFKLNRSRMMAWEWEEVKYLKNNNLYLSTMSSVIREVETSRAGNMIYLPRFYQDSIVFYSR
;
A
#
# COMPACT_ATOMS: atom_id res chain seq x y z
N MET A 1 19.12 0.64 -11.61
CA MET A 1 18.03 0.97 -12.55
C MET A 1 17.31 2.19 -11.96
N MET A 2 17.39 3.35 -12.61
CA MET A 2 16.82 4.60 -12.08
C MET A 2 15.29 4.57 -12.22
N CYS A 3 14.56 4.74 -11.12
CA CYS A 3 13.11 4.87 -11.12
C CYS A 3 12.75 6.30 -11.54
N ASN A 4 12.12 6.46 -12.71
CA ASN A 4 11.57 7.73 -13.16
C ASN A 4 10.17 7.94 -12.55
N TRP A 5 9.95 9.17 -12.07
CA TRP A 5 8.76 9.64 -11.38
C TRP A 5 7.59 9.86 -12.36
N VAL A 6 6.37 9.57 -11.92
CA VAL A 6 5.14 10.15 -12.48
C VAL A 6 4.39 10.78 -11.31
N GLU A 7 4.11 12.08 -11.42
CA GLU A 7 3.33 12.84 -10.44
C GLU A 7 1.96 12.19 -10.23
N GLY A 8 1.54 12.10 -8.96
CA GLY A 8 0.30 11.46 -8.56
C GLY A 8 -0.91 12.10 -9.27
N ALA A 9 -1.69 11.28 -9.97
CA ALA A 9 -2.97 11.70 -10.51
C ALA A 9 -3.93 11.99 -9.34
N ILE A 10 -4.31 13.25 -9.18
CA ILE A 10 -5.45 13.64 -8.35
C ILE A 10 -6.71 13.21 -9.10
N ILE A 11 -7.33 12.10 -8.68
CA ILE A 11 -8.65 11.71 -9.18
C ILE A 11 -9.65 12.73 -8.67
N ARG A 12 -10.11 13.63 -9.56
CA ARG A 12 -11.24 14.52 -9.27
C ARG A 12 -12.53 13.74 -9.41
N GLU A 13 -13.40 13.90 -8.43
CA GLU A 13 -14.72 13.29 -8.35
C GLU A 13 -15.65 13.94 -9.40
N GLU A 14 -15.81 13.31 -10.56
CA GLU A 14 -16.94 13.60 -11.46
C GLU A 14 -18.04 12.56 -11.25
N GLN A 15 -19.10 13.03 -10.58
CA GLN A 15 -20.46 12.49 -10.48
C GLN A 15 -20.66 10.99 -10.76
N GLY A 16 -20.66 10.19 -9.69
CA GLY A 16 -21.04 8.78 -9.73
C GLY A 16 -20.83 8.11 -8.37
N ALA A 17 -21.80 8.27 -7.49
CA ALA A 17 -21.78 7.84 -6.08
C ALA A 17 -21.25 6.41 -5.84
N TYR A 18 -20.12 6.26 -5.13
CA TYR A 18 -19.79 5.05 -4.33
C TYR A 18 -18.77 5.29 -3.20
N ILE A 19 -18.84 6.40 -2.46
CA ILE A 19 -18.28 6.46 -1.08
C ILE A 19 -19.23 7.33 -0.25
N SER A 20 -20.19 6.71 0.44
CA SER A 20 -21.13 7.44 1.29
C SER A 20 -20.49 7.80 2.63
N SER A 21 -20.63 9.08 3.00
CA SER A 21 -20.58 9.70 4.33
C SER A 21 -19.27 9.61 5.13
N ALA A 22 -18.56 10.74 5.15
CA ALA A 22 -18.08 11.44 6.34
C ALA A 22 -17.41 10.63 7.48
N GLU A 23 -16.46 9.77 7.12
CA GLU A 23 -15.21 9.59 7.86
C GLU A 23 -14.11 9.66 6.79
N GLN A 24 -13.01 10.35 7.07
CA GLN A 24 -11.89 10.49 6.13
C GLN A 24 -11.21 9.12 5.99
N SER A 25 -11.82 8.22 5.23
CA SER A 25 -11.27 6.88 4.99
C SER A 25 -9.99 7.06 4.20
N ASN A 26 -8.87 6.65 4.79
CA ASN A 26 -7.59 6.73 4.11
C ASN A 26 -7.57 5.70 3.00
N VAL A 27 -7.51 6.17 1.77
CA VAL A 27 -7.40 5.34 0.58
C VAL A 27 -5.97 5.47 0.04
N TYR A 28 -5.28 4.34 -0.09
CA TYR A 28 -3.90 4.31 -0.56
C TYR A 28 -3.86 3.79 -1.99
N ALA A 29 -3.21 4.55 -2.88
CA ALA A 29 -3.08 4.20 -4.28
C ALA A 29 -1.62 4.07 -4.70
N VAL A 30 -1.29 3.02 -5.46
CA VAL A 30 0.03 2.86 -6.10
C VAL A 30 -0.14 2.47 -7.55
N PHE A 31 0.73 3.00 -8.41
CA PHE A 31 0.76 2.63 -9.82
C PHE A 31 1.88 1.61 -10.06
N VAL A 32 1.50 0.39 -10.46
CA VAL A 32 2.43 -0.72 -10.69
C VAL A 32 2.00 -1.44 -11.96
N ASP A 33 2.95 -1.67 -12.87
CA ASP A 33 2.75 -2.51 -14.07
C ASP A 33 1.53 -2.09 -14.92
N GLY A 34 1.38 -0.78 -15.14
CA GLY A 34 0.28 -0.22 -15.96
C GLY A 34 -1.08 -0.14 -15.26
N SER A 35 -1.16 -0.50 -13.97
CA SER A 35 -2.42 -0.52 -13.21
C SER A 35 -2.30 0.30 -11.92
N PHE A 36 -3.38 0.97 -11.54
CA PHE A 36 -3.56 1.56 -10.23
C PHE A 36 -4.15 0.52 -9.28
N TYR A 37 -3.46 0.30 -8.17
CA TYR A 37 -3.91 -0.52 -7.06
C TYR A 37 -4.37 0.40 -5.96
N ILE A 38 -5.60 0.23 -5.49
CA ILE A 38 -6.25 1.10 -4.52
C ILE A 38 -6.72 0.22 -3.36
N GLN A 39 -6.19 0.46 -2.17
CA GLN A 39 -6.53 -0.31 -0.98
C GLN A 39 -7.28 0.55 0.03
N GLY A 40 -8.42 0.03 0.50
CA GLY A 40 -9.17 0.61 1.60
C GLY A 40 -8.72 0.08 2.97
N GLU A 41 -9.15 0.73 4.04
CA GLU A 41 -8.76 0.39 5.42
C GLU A 41 -9.19 -1.03 5.86
N ASN A 42 -10.19 -1.62 5.22
CA ASN A 42 -10.60 -3.02 5.47
C ASN A 42 -9.73 -4.06 4.72
N GLY A 43 -8.67 -3.62 4.04
CA GLY A 43 -7.78 -4.48 3.26
C GLY A 43 -8.28 -4.83 1.86
N ARG A 44 -9.51 -4.42 1.49
CA ARG A 44 -10.07 -4.66 0.15
C ARG A 44 -9.27 -3.91 -0.90
N LEU A 45 -9.08 -4.57 -2.03
CA LEU A 45 -8.27 -4.07 -3.14
C LEU A 45 -9.15 -3.84 -4.36
N VAL A 46 -9.09 -2.61 -4.88
CA VAL A 46 -9.64 -2.25 -6.19
C VAL A 46 -8.47 -2.02 -7.13
N VAL A 47 -8.57 -2.56 -8.35
CA VAL A 47 -7.57 -2.38 -9.39
C VAL A 47 -8.22 -1.65 -10.54
N PHE A 48 -7.51 -0.66 -11.05
CA PHE A 48 -7.92 0.13 -12.18
C PHE A 48 -6.82 0.07 -13.24
N SER A 49 -7.16 -0.40 -14.44
CA SER A 49 -6.20 -0.61 -15.52
C SER A 49 -6.78 -0.18 -16.87
N LEU A 50 -5.89 -0.01 -17.85
CA LEU A 50 -6.28 0.20 -19.24
C LEU A 50 -6.36 -1.17 -19.93
N ASN A 51 -7.45 -1.43 -20.65
CA ASN A 51 -7.55 -2.59 -21.51
C ASN A 51 -6.81 -2.35 -22.84
N SER A 52 -6.75 -3.39 -23.69
CA SER A 52 -6.12 -3.32 -25.01
C SER A 52 -6.76 -2.31 -25.97
N SER A 53 -8.02 -1.92 -25.72
CA SER A 53 -8.76 -0.93 -26.50
C SER A 53 -8.51 0.50 -26.03
N GLY A 54 -7.80 0.69 -24.91
CA GLY A 54 -7.56 1.98 -24.28
C GLY A 54 -8.67 2.44 -23.34
N ASP A 55 -9.66 1.60 -23.05
CA ASP A 55 -10.72 1.90 -22.09
C ASP A 55 -10.26 1.55 -20.67
N PHE A 56 -10.77 2.32 -19.71
CA PHE A 56 -10.58 2.04 -18.29
C PHE A 56 -11.46 0.87 -17.84
N VAL A 57 -10.83 -0.10 -17.17
CA VAL A 57 -11.49 -1.26 -16.57
C VAL A 57 -11.19 -1.27 -15.08
N PHE A 58 -12.22 -1.53 -14.28
CA PHE A 58 -12.08 -1.76 -12.85
C PHE A 58 -12.31 -3.23 -12.52
N SER A 59 -11.48 -3.79 -11.65
CA SER A 59 -11.73 -5.08 -11.01
C SER A 59 -11.69 -4.92 -9.49
N ARG A 60 -12.74 -5.43 -8.83
CA ARG A 60 -12.78 -5.50 -7.37
C ARG A 60 -12.29 -6.88 -6.94
N HIS A 61 -11.31 -6.88 -6.04
CA HIS A 61 -10.83 -8.09 -5.39
C HIS A 61 -11.13 -7.95 -3.89
N ASP A 62 -12.05 -8.77 -3.39
CA ASP A 62 -12.39 -8.84 -1.97
C ASP A 62 -11.32 -9.64 -1.21
N LEU A 63 -10.10 -9.09 -1.22
CA LEU A 63 -8.96 -9.64 -0.50
C LEU A 63 -9.07 -9.21 0.95
N GLN A 64 -9.12 -10.19 1.84
CA GLN A 64 -9.01 -9.94 3.28
C GLN A 64 -7.56 -10.12 3.70
N LEU A 65 -7.07 -9.18 4.51
CA LEU A 65 -5.83 -9.38 5.22
C LEU A 65 -6.06 -10.31 6.42
N PRO A 66 -5.08 -11.13 6.82
CA PRO A 66 -5.23 -12.11 7.89
C PRO A 66 -5.13 -11.46 9.28
N PHE A 67 -5.96 -10.46 9.54
CA PHE A 67 -6.12 -9.82 10.85
C PHE A 67 -7.52 -9.21 10.99
N GLU A 68 -7.96 -9.07 12.25
CA GLU A 68 -9.23 -8.41 12.56
C GLU A 68 -9.13 -6.91 12.27
N SER A 69 -10.07 -6.38 11.49
CA SER A 69 -10.12 -4.94 11.16
C SER A 69 -10.14 -4.05 12.40
N SER A 70 -10.76 -4.51 13.49
CA SER A 70 -10.82 -3.83 14.78
C SER A 70 -9.45 -3.65 15.45
N SER A 71 -8.43 -4.40 15.02
CA SER A 71 -7.06 -4.34 15.54
C SER A 71 -6.12 -3.49 14.68
N LEU A 72 -6.59 -2.93 13.56
CA LEU A 72 -5.82 -2.10 12.65
C LEU A 72 -5.81 -0.63 13.12
N GLU A 73 -4.64 0.00 13.06
CA GLU A 73 -4.45 1.44 13.24
C GLU A 73 -4.34 2.13 11.88
N GLN A 74 -3.43 1.63 11.04
CA GLN A 74 -3.08 2.22 9.75
C GLN A 74 -2.70 1.12 8.75
N ILE A 75 -2.98 1.39 7.48
CA ILE A 75 -2.52 0.58 6.36
C ILE A 75 -1.77 1.47 5.39
N PHE A 76 -0.78 0.94 4.69
CA PHE A 76 -0.06 1.66 3.65
C PHE A 76 0.09 0.75 2.43
N LEU A 77 -0.04 1.32 1.25
CA LEU A 77 0.19 0.61 -0.01
C LEU A 77 1.50 1.11 -0.62
N VAL A 78 2.35 0.17 -1.05
CA VAL A 78 3.69 0.47 -1.57
C VAL A 78 3.93 -0.29 -2.87
N GLY A 79 4.35 0.42 -3.91
CA GLY A 79 4.87 -0.19 -5.14
C GLY A 79 6.34 -0.55 -4.99
N CYS A 80 6.73 -1.77 -5.38
CA CYS A 80 8.10 -2.25 -5.34
C CYS A 80 8.47 -2.96 -6.65
N GLY A 81 8.95 -2.19 -7.63
CA GLY A 81 9.18 -2.70 -8.98
C GLY A 81 7.88 -3.19 -9.60
N ARG A 82 7.71 -4.51 -9.74
CA ARG A 82 6.44 -5.11 -10.20
C ARG A 82 5.56 -5.61 -9.06
N ASP A 83 6.03 -5.56 -7.82
CA ASP A 83 5.29 -6.04 -6.66
C ASP A 83 4.45 -4.92 -6.04
N VAL A 84 3.32 -5.32 -5.44
CA VAL A 84 2.48 -4.45 -4.62
C VAL A 84 2.54 -4.98 -3.19
N LEU A 85 2.89 -4.11 -2.25
CA LEU A 85 3.00 -4.43 -0.83
C LEU A 85 1.95 -3.66 -0.03
N SER A 86 1.33 -4.32 0.93
CA SER A 86 0.44 -3.74 1.94
C SER A 86 1.15 -3.81 3.29
N VAL A 87 1.43 -2.67 3.92
CA VAL A 87 1.98 -2.61 5.27
C VAL A 87 0.87 -2.27 6.25
N ALA A 88 0.57 -3.19 7.16
CA ALA A 88 -0.45 -3.01 8.18
C ALA A 88 0.20 -2.77 9.55
N VAL A 89 -0.32 -1.76 10.24
CA VAL A 89 0.11 -1.36 11.58
C VAL A 89 -1.03 -1.62 12.54
N GLY A 90 -0.77 -2.42 13.56
CA GLY A 90 -1.74 -2.72 14.61
C GLY A 90 -1.98 -1.54 15.53
N LYS A 91 -3.15 -1.52 16.17
CA LYS A 91 -3.52 -0.55 17.21
C LYS A 91 -2.42 -0.41 18.24
N PHE A 92 -2.19 0.85 18.63
CA PHE A 92 -1.12 1.24 19.54
C PHE A 92 0.27 0.75 19.10
N PHE A 93 0.46 0.48 17.81
CA PHE A 93 1.72 0.00 17.21
C PHE A 93 2.21 -1.32 17.80
N THR A 94 1.30 -2.13 18.33
CA THR A 94 1.63 -3.42 18.97
C THR A 94 2.23 -4.43 17.99
N TRP A 95 1.91 -4.31 16.71
CA TRP A 95 2.47 -5.13 15.65
C TRP A 95 2.58 -4.36 14.33
N LEU A 96 3.46 -4.86 13.47
CA LEU A 96 3.64 -4.39 12.11
C LEU A 96 3.81 -5.63 11.24
N LYS A 97 3.00 -5.74 10.18
CA LYS A 97 3.06 -6.83 9.22
C LYS A 97 3.13 -6.29 7.80
N VAL A 98 3.90 -6.96 6.95
CA VAL A 98 3.99 -6.64 5.52
C VAL A 98 3.41 -7.80 4.74
N PHE A 99 2.57 -7.48 3.77
CA PHE A 99 1.95 -8.45 2.88
C PHE A 99 2.31 -8.11 1.43
N LYS A 100 2.64 -9.13 0.63
CA LYS A 100 2.83 -9.00 -0.80
C LYS A 100 1.62 -9.54 -1.53
N LEU A 101 1.18 -8.81 -2.55
CA LEU A 101 0.10 -9.27 -3.41
C LEU A 101 0.62 -10.38 -4.36
N ASN A 102 0.13 -11.59 -4.18
CA ASN A 102 0.36 -12.68 -5.12
C ASN A 102 -0.71 -12.63 -6.23
N ARG A 103 -0.23 -12.40 -7.46
CA ARG A 103 -1.05 -12.31 -8.69
C ARG A 103 -0.92 -13.54 -9.59
N SER A 104 -0.21 -14.59 -9.14
CA SER A 104 0.12 -15.76 -9.98
C SER A 104 -1.09 -16.61 -10.34
N ARG A 105 -2.15 -16.57 -9.53
CA ARG A 105 -3.40 -17.31 -9.77
C ARG A 105 -4.45 -16.34 -10.31
N MET A 106 -4.71 -16.40 -11.62
CA MET A 106 -5.66 -15.49 -12.30
C MET A 106 -7.07 -15.46 -11.66
N MET A 107 -7.49 -16.54 -11.00
CA MET A 107 -8.82 -16.67 -10.38
C MET A 107 -8.85 -16.37 -8.87
N ALA A 108 -7.69 -16.18 -8.22
CA ALA A 108 -7.61 -16.00 -6.77
C ALA A 108 -6.33 -15.26 -6.39
N TRP A 109 -6.39 -13.93 -6.40
CA TRP A 109 -5.31 -13.13 -5.83
C TRP A 109 -5.32 -13.28 -4.31
N GLU A 110 -4.16 -13.18 -3.69
CA GLU A 110 -4.05 -13.32 -2.23
C GLU A 110 -2.94 -12.43 -1.66
N TRP A 111 -3.08 -12.08 -0.39
CA TRP A 111 -2.06 -11.40 0.39
C TRP A 111 -1.18 -12.44 1.09
N GLU A 112 0.11 -12.45 0.78
CA GLU A 112 1.09 -13.32 1.42
C GLU A 112 1.93 -12.53 2.42
N GLU A 113 2.00 -12.96 3.68
CA GLU A 113 2.82 -12.29 4.68
C GLU A 113 4.32 -12.45 4.36
N VAL A 114 5.04 -11.33 4.30
CA VAL A 114 6.47 -11.27 4.03
C VAL A 114 7.20 -10.97 5.33
N LYS A 115 8.00 -11.95 5.79
CA LYS A 115 8.83 -11.78 6.99
C LYS A 115 10.13 -11.03 6.74
N TYR A 116 10.61 -10.97 5.50
CA TYR A 116 11.88 -10.34 5.15
C TYR A 116 11.79 -9.51 3.86
N LEU A 117 12.12 -8.22 3.97
CA LEU A 117 12.23 -7.26 2.87
C LEU A 117 13.59 -7.30 2.16
N LYS A 118 14.46 -8.22 2.59
CA LYS A 118 15.84 -8.39 2.10
C LYS A 118 16.62 -7.09 2.30
N ASN A 119 17.19 -6.55 1.22
CA ASN A 119 18.04 -5.34 1.25
C ASN A 119 17.23 -4.06 1.02
N ASN A 120 15.93 -4.07 1.29
CA ASN A 120 15.07 -2.91 1.06
C ASN A 120 14.61 -2.28 2.36
N ASN A 121 14.71 -0.95 2.42
CA ASN A 121 14.09 -0.13 3.45
C ASN A 121 12.76 0.41 2.93
N LEU A 122 11.72 0.36 3.77
CA LEU A 122 10.43 0.99 3.49
C LEU A 122 10.32 2.30 4.24
N TYR A 123 9.95 3.37 3.55
CA TYR A 123 9.63 4.67 4.12
C TYR A 123 8.15 4.92 3.85
N LEU A 124 7.36 4.95 4.93
CA LEU A 124 5.91 5.05 4.84
C LEU A 124 5.48 6.49 5.08
N SER A 125 4.38 6.91 4.49
CA SER A 125 3.70 8.17 4.82
C SER A 125 2.27 8.10 4.31
N THR A 126 1.40 8.90 4.91
CA THR A 126 -0.02 8.97 4.57
C THR A 126 -0.25 9.38 3.12
N MET A 127 0.64 10.21 2.56
CA MET A 127 0.52 10.71 1.18
C MET A 127 1.26 9.86 0.15
N SER A 128 2.43 9.31 0.51
CA SER A 128 3.22 8.48 -0.39
C SER A 128 4.12 7.55 0.41
N SER A 129 4.37 6.37 -0.11
CA SER A 129 5.29 5.41 0.49
C SER A 129 6.33 5.00 -0.55
N VAL A 130 7.59 4.88 -0.12
CA VAL A 130 8.73 4.62 -1.00
C VAL A 130 9.53 3.45 -0.46
N ILE A 131 9.96 2.57 -1.37
CA ILE A 131 10.93 1.52 -1.09
C ILE A 131 12.28 1.89 -1.68
N ARG A 132 13.37 1.62 -0.94
CA ARG A 132 14.74 1.88 -1.40
C ARG A 132 15.62 0.68 -1.13
N GLU A 133 16.31 0.20 -2.17
CA GLU A 133 17.36 -0.80 -2.04
C GLU A 133 18.61 -0.17 -1.38
N VAL A 134 19.24 -0.91 -0.47
CA VAL A 134 20.39 -0.46 0.31
C VAL A 134 21.53 -1.47 0.19
N GLU A 135 22.73 -0.98 -0.10
CA GLU A 135 23.92 -1.81 -0.36
C GLU A 135 24.41 -2.61 0.86
N THR A 136 24.03 -2.19 2.07
CA THR A 136 24.51 -2.77 3.32
C THR A 136 23.38 -2.94 4.33
N SER A 137 22.53 -3.96 4.21
CA SER A 137 21.58 -4.30 5.28
C SER A 137 22.30 -5.07 6.40
N ARG A 138 23.21 -4.39 7.13
CA ARG A 138 23.69 -4.91 8.44
C ARG A 138 22.58 -4.88 9.49
N ALA A 139 21.56 -4.05 9.29
CA ALA A 139 20.31 -4.03 10.03
C ALA A 139 19.22 -4.71 9.17
N GLY A 140 18.31 -5.45 9.78
CA GLY A 140 17.27 -6.24 9.12
C GLY A 140 16.22 -5.41 8.35
N ASN A 141 14.95 -5.83 8.39
CA ASN A 141 13.87 -5.22 7.62
C ASN A 141 13.50 -3.82 8.13
N MET A 142 14.21 -2.78 7.72
CA MET A 142 13.97 -1.44 8.23
C MET A 142 12.71 -0.82 7.62
N ILE A 143 11.72 -0.55 8.47
CA ILE A 143 10.48 0.11 8.08
C ILE A 143 10.33 1.40 8.89
N TYR A 144 10.42 2.54 8.21
CA TYR A 144 10.33 3.88 8.79
C TYR A 144 8.88 4.37 8.76
N LEU A 145 8.29 4.51 9.94
CA LEU A 145 6.93 5.03 10.13
C LEU A 145 6.97 6.45 10.70
N PRO A 146 6.45 7.47 9.99
CA PRO A 146 6.32 8.81 10.52
C PRO A 146 5.18 8.86 11.54
N ARG A 147 5.43 9.51 12.67
CA ARG A 147 4.40 9.98 13.58
C ARG A 147 4.53 11.48 13.79
N PHE A 148 3.39 12.13 13.89
CA PHE A 148 3.33 13.41 14.57
C PHE A 148 3.49 13.18 16.07
N TYR A 149 4.52 13.79 16.64
CA TYR A 149 4.74 13.88 18.07
C TYR A 149 4.95 15.35 18.41
N GLN A 150 3.99 15.93 19.14
CA GLN A 150 3.92 17.37 19.38
C GLN A 150 3.99 18.11 18.03
N ASP A 151 4.98 18.99 17.85
CA ASP A 151 5.16 19.81 16.64
C ASP A 151 6.22 19.24 15.68
N SER A 152 6.54 17.94 15.79
CA SER A 152 7.60 17.30 15.01
C SER A 152 7.16 15.96 14.41
N ILE A 153 7.77 15.60 13.28
CA ILE A 153 7.63 14.26 12.70
C ILE A 153 8.78 13.39 13.22
N VAL A 154 8.45 12.31 13.90
CA VAL A 154 9.40 11.31 14.41
C VAL A 154 9.27 10.04 13.59
N PHE A 155 10.42 9.43 13.22
CA PHE A 155 10.45 8.17 12.49
C PHE A 155 10.82 7.02 13.43
N TYR A 156 9.97 6.01 13.50
CA TYR A 156 10.29 4.75 14.17
C TYR A 156 10.75 3.73 13.15
N SER A 157 11.79 2.96 13.48
CA SER A 157 12.23 1.81 12.69
C SER A 157 12.01 0.51 13.46
N ARG A 158 11.51 -0.51 12.76
CA ARG A 158 11.58 -1.91 13.19
C ARG A 158 12.55 -2.67 12.31
#